data_AF-A0A6C1PI45-F1
#
_entry.id   AF-A0A6C1PI45-F1
#
_cell.length_a   1.000
_cell.length_b   1.000
_cell.length_c   1.000
_cell.angle_alpha   90.00
_cell.angle_beta   90.00
_cell.angle_gamma   90.00
#
_symmetry.space_group_name_H-M   'P 1'
#
loop_
_entity.id
_entity.type
_entity.pdbx_description
1 polymer ?
#
loop_
_entity_poly.entity_id
_entity_poly.type
_entity_poly.pdbx_seq_one_letter_code
_entity_poly.pdbx_strand_id
1 'polypeptide(L)'
;MGIPIAVGESIRTRHEYLPWLEQRAADILQPDIGRSGISEAMALASIPNLYMLEYQPPTLGLANKLLDTPIELHDGCYRIPDGNGLGVRISERRIRDLQA
;
A
#
# COMPACT_ATOMS: atom_id res chain seq x y z
N MET A 1 21.41 16.39 -11.85
CA MET A 1 20.03 15.97 -11.48
C MET A 1 20.16 14.79 -10.54
N GLY A 2 19.53 14.86 -9.36
CA GLY A 2 19.60 13.81 -8.34
C GLY A 2 18.60 12.69 -8.62
N ILE A 3 18.95 11.46 -8.25
CA ILE A 3 18.05 10.31 -8.28
C ILE A 3 17.03 10.47 -7.14
N PRO A 4 15.70 10.39 -7.40
CA PRO A 4 14.71 10.47 -6.35
C PRO A 4 14.89 9.37 -5.29
N ILE A 5 14.72 9.72 -4.02
CA ILE A 5 14.84 8.81 -2.89
C ILE A 5 13.44 8.42 -2.41
N ALA A 6 13.17 7.11 -2.39
CA ALA A 6 11.96 6.54 -1.83
C ALA A 6 12.25 5.80 -0.52
N VAL A 7 11.41 5.99 0.51
CA VAL A 7 11.55 5.33 1.83
C VAL A 7 10.19 5.24 2.51
N GLY A 8 9.98 4.23 3.36
CA GLY A 8 8.80 4.22 4.24
C GLY A 8 8.32 2.85 4.71
N GLU A 9 8.70 1.76 4.04
CA GLU A 9 8.13 0.42 4.32
C GLU A 9 8.25 0.01 5.80
N SER A 10 9.34 0.39 6.47
CA SER A 10 9.58 0.08 7.89
C SER A 10 9.04 1.13 8.87
N ILE A 11 8.53 2.27 8.39
CA ILE A 11 8.05 3.39 9.21
C ILE A 11 6.55 3.17 9.51
N ARG A 12 6.11 3.47 10.73
CA ARG A 12 4.76 3.11 11.21
C ARG A 12 3.86 4.31 11.44
N THR A 13 4.43 5.45 11.76
CA THR A 13 3.65 6.65 12.12
C THR A 13 4.21 7.92 11.49
N ARG A 14 3.36 8.92 11.29
CA ARG A 14 3.73 10.26 10.83
C ARG A 14 4.80 10.90 11.70
N HIS A 15 4.84 10.59 12.99
CA HIS A 15 5.85 11.08 13.92
C HIS A 15 7.25 10.56 13.58
N GLU A 16 7.36 9.32 13.12
CA GLU A 16 8.62 8.74 12.65
C GLU A 16 9.02 9.26 11.26
N TYR A 17 8.05 9.71 10.45
CA TYR A 17 8.31 10.38 9.17
C TYR A 17 8.80 11.82 9.33
N LEU A 18 8.46 12.53 10.43
CA LEU A 18 8.85 13.92 10.66
C LEU A 18 10.32 14.23 10.38
N PRO A 19 11.32 13.50 10.93
CA PRO A 19 12.73 13.82 10.65
C PRO A 19 13.09 13.68 9.17
N TRP A 20 12.47 12.75 8.43
CA TRP A 20 12.69 12.59 6.99
C TRP A 20 12.15 13.78 6.21
N LEU A 21 10.97 14.28 6.60
CA LEU A 21 10.31 15.41 5.95
C LEU A 21 11.04 16.73 6.27
N GLU A 22 11.40 16.96 7.53
CA GLU A 22 12.10 18.17 7.97
C GLU A 22 13.48 18.32 7.31
N GLN A 23 14.19 17.21 7.16
CA GLN A 23 15.51 17.18 6.51
C GLN A 23 15.43 17.11 4.99
N ARG A 24 14.22 16.97 4.42
CA ARG A 24 14.01 16.71 2.99
C ARG A 24 14.82 15.51 2.49
N ALA A 25 14.86 14.45 3.31
CA ALA A 25 15.66 13.25 3.09
C ALA A 25 14.94 12.20 2.20
N ALA A 26 13.70 12.47 1.80
CA ALA A 26 12.89 11.61 0.94
C ALA A 26 12.07 12.43 -0.06
N ASP A 27 11.96 11.94 -1.28
CA ASP A 27 11.13 12.51 -2.34
C ASP A 27 9.76 11.83 -2.44
N ILE A 28 9.70 10.51 -2.18
CA ILE A 28 8.48 9.71 -2.22
C ILE A 28 8.40 8.86 -0.95
N LEU A 29 7.30 8.97 -0.20
CA LEU A 29 7.07 8.09 0.93
C LEU A 29 6.41 6.78 0.50
N GLN A 30 6.77 5.69 1.17
CA GLN A 30 6.26 4.34 0.90
C GLN A 30 5.60 3.74 2.16
N PRO A 31 4.52 4.33 2.68
CA PRO A 31 3.83 3.78 3.85
C PRO A 31 3.26 2.39 3.53
N ASP A 32 3.42 1.44 4.45
CA ASP A 32 2.79 0.13 4.39
C ASP A 32 1.45 0.18 5.15
N ILE A 33 0.34 0.20 4.41
CA ILE A 33 -1.00 0.31 5.00
C ILE A 33 -1.33 -0.91 5.88
N GLY A 34 -0.80 -2.09 5.54
CA GLY A 34 -0.96 -3.31 6.33
C GLY A 34 -0.30 -3.22 7.70
N ARG A 35 0.68 -2.31 7.87
CA ARG A 35 1.40 -2.09 9.13
C ARG A 35 1.00 -0.80 9.86
N SER A 36 0.67 0.27 9.14
CA SER A 36 0.32 1.57 9.72
C SER A 36 -1.19 1.77 9.89
N GLY A 37 -2.01 1.04 9.12
CA GLY A 37 -3.46 1.21 9.06
C GLY A 37 -3.91 2.36 8.15
N ILE A 38 -5.20 2.33 7.79
CA ILE A 38 -5.83 3.27 6.84
C ILE A 38 -5.83 4.70 7.39
N SER A 39 -6.17 4.88 8.67
CA SER A 39 -6.25 6.21 9.30
C SER A 39 -4.90 6.94 9.27
N GLU A 40 -3.81 6.21 9.44
CA GLU A 40 -2.47 6.78 9.40
C GLU A 40 -2.07 7.19 7.98
N ALA A 41 -2.36 6.33 7.00
CA ALA A 41 -2.14 6.62 5.59
C ALA A 41 -2.95 7.85 5.13
N MET A 42 -4.21 7.98 5.57
CA MET A 42 -5.05 9.14 5.29
C MET A 42 -4.47 10.44 5.87
N ALA A 43 -3.94 10.39 7.09
CA ALA A 43 -3.34 11.54 7.74
C ALA A 43 -1.98 11.95 7.12
N LEU A 44 -1.23 11.00 6.57
CA LEU A 44 -0.06 11.31 5.73
C LEU A 44 -0.50 11.93 4.39
N ALA A 45 -1.50 11.34 3.73
CA ALA A 45 -2.01 11.80 2.44
C ALA A 45 -2.67 13.19 2.49
N SER A 46 -3.01 13.70 3.67
CA SER A 46 -3.53 15.06 3.86
C SER A 46 -2.42 16.13 3.93
N ILE A 47 -1.15 15.73 3.99
CA ILE A 47 -0.01 16.65 3.98
C ILE A 47 0.16 17.23 2.57
N PRO A 48 0.11 18.57 2.38
CA PRO A 48 0.26 19.18 1.06
C PRO A 48 1.61 18.87 0.42
N ASN A 49 1.61 18.64 -0.90
CA ASN A 49 2.80 18.38 -1.70
C ASN A 49 3.62 17.14 -1.27
N LEU A 50 2.99 16.18 -0.59
CA LEU A 50 3.63 14.93 -0.20
C LEU A 50 3.30 13.83 -1.21
N TYR A 51 4.31 13.33 -1.92
CA TYR A 51 4.15 12.19 -2.81
C TYR A 51 4.26 10.88 -2.03
N MET A 52 3.29 9.98 -2.26
CA MET A 52 3.22 8.67 -1.62
C MET A 52 2.94 7.60 -2.68
N LEU A 53 3.77 6.56 -2.71
CA LEU A 53 3.56 5.40 -3.56
C LEU A 53 4.09 4.14 -2.88
N GLU A 54 3.18 3.30 -2.42
CA GLU A 54 3.53 1.97 -1.95
C GLU A 54 3.92 1.08 -3.14
N TYR A 55 5.04 0.39 -3.04
CA TYR A 55 5.53 -0.52 -4.07
C TYR A 55 5.75 -1.91 -3.47
N GLN A 56 4.83 -2.82 -3.77
CA GLN A 56 4.90 -4.22 -3.33
C GLN A 56 4.58 -5.17 -4.49
N PRO A 57 5.52 -5.37 -5.43
CA PRO A 57 5.28 -6.16 -6.65
C PRO A 57 4.80 -7.61 -6.42
N PRO A 58 5.28 -8.38 -5.42
CA PRO A 58 4.78 -9.75 -5.23
C PRO A 58 3.38 -9.81 -4.60
N THR A 59 2.90 -8.72 -3.99
CA THR A 59 1.68 -8.73 -3.19
C THR A 59 0.44 -9.01 -4.02
N LEU A 60 0.35 -8.50 -5.26
CA LEU A 60 -0.83 -8.72 -6.12
C LEU A 60 -1.06 -10.21 -6.41
N GLY A 61 0.00 -10.92 -6.79
CA GLY A 61 -0.09 -12.36 -7.10
C GLY A 61 -0.47 -13.19 -5.88
N LEU A 62 0.04 -12.82 -4.69
CA LEU A 62 -0.34 -13.47 -3.44
C LEU A 62 -1.79 -13.16 -3.05
N ALA A 63 -2.20 -11.89 -3.11
CA ALA A 63 -3.57 -11.47 -2.82
C ALA A 63 -4.58 -12.22 -3.70
N ASN A 64 -4.34 -12.31 -5.01
CA ASN A 64 -5.24 -12.99 -5.94
C ASN A 64 -5.34 -14.51 -5.71
N LYS A 65 -4.42 -15.15 -4.98
CA LYS A 65 -4.60 -16.54 -4.53
C LYS A 65 -5.60 -16.67 -3.39
N LEU A 66 -5.84 -15.60 -2.64
CA LEU A 66 -6.67 -15.58 -1.45
C LEU A 66 -8.05 -14.94 -1.68
N LEU A 67 -8.25 -14.21 -2.78
CA LEU A 67 -9.50 -13.53 -3.09
C LEU A 67 -10.47 -14.41 -3.91
N ASP A 68 -11.78 -14.18 -3.74
CA ASP A 68 -12.81 -14.81 -4.59
C ASP A 68 -12.80 -14.25 -6.01
N THR A 69 -12.67 -12.92 -6.12
CA THR A 69 -12.52 -12.18 -7.38
C THR A 69 -11.13 -11.54 -7.37
N PRO A 70 -10.30 -11.76 -8.40
CA PRO A 70 -8.97 -11.18 -8.47
C PRO A 70 -9.02 -9.66 -8.65
N ILE A 71 -8.03 -8.96 -8.11
CA ILE A 71 -7.70 -7.59 -8.48
C ILE A 71 -7.03 -7.62 -9.85
N GLU A 72 -7.57 -6.85 -10.78
CA GLU A 72 -7.11 -6.80 -12.18
C GLU A 72 -6.17 -5.61 -12.40
N LEU A 73 -5.15 -5.81 -13.24
CA LEU A 73 -4.22 -4.78 -13.70
C LEU A 73 -4.35 -4.66 -15.23
N HIS A 74 -4.87 -3.55 -15.72
CA HIS A 74 -5.00 -3.26 -17.16
C HIS A 74 -4.19 -2.02 -17.49
N ASP A 75 -3.30 -2.10 -18.48
CA ASP A 75 -2.47 -0.98 -18.96
C ASP A 75 -1.68 -0.25 -17.84
N GLY A 76 -1.20 -1.00 -16.85
CA GLY A 76 -0.46 -0.45 -15.71
C GLY A 76 -1.32 0.18 -14.61
N CYS A 77 -2.65 0.10 -14.73
CA CYS A 77 -3.60 0.61 -13.74
C CYS A 77 -4.36 -0.52 -13.06
N TYR A 78 -4.52 -0.42 -11.74
CA TYR A 78 -5.41 -1.31 -11.01
C TYR A 78 -6.86 -0.96 -11.32
N ARG A 79 -7.68 -1.97 -11.61
CA ARG A 79 -9.14 -1.80 -11.64
C ARG A 79 -9.65 -1.75 -10.21
N ILE A 80 -10.27 -0.63 -9.83
CA ILE A 80 -10.89 -0.47 -8.51
C ILE A 80 -12.07 -1.45 -8.42
N PRO A 81 -12.13 -2.34 -7.41
CA PRO A 81 -13.25 -3.27 -7.26
C PRO A 81 -14.54 -2.56 -6.82
N ASP A 82 -15.68 -2.94 -7.41
CA ASP A 82 -16.99 -2.31 -7.17
C ASP A 82 -17.79 -2.89 -5.98
N GLY A 83 -17.18 -3.80 -5.21
CA GLY A 83 -17.83 -4.41 -4.05
C GLY A 83 -17.96 -3.45 -2.85
N ASN A 84 -18.71 -3.86 -1.83
CA ASN A 84 -18.82 -3.10 -0.58
C ASN A 84 -17.49 -3.08 0.20
N GLY A 85 -17.28 -2.04 1.01
CA GLY A 85 -16.10 -1.92 1.88
C GLY A 85 -14.82 -1.73 1.09
N LEU A 86 -13.84 -2.62 1.28
CA LEU A 86 -12.58 -2.63 0.49
C LEU A 86 -12.77 -3.15 -0.95
N GLY A 87 -14.00 -3.52 -1.34
CA GLY A 87 -14.32 -3.95 -2.70
C GLY A 87 -13.97 -5.40 -3.01
N VAL A 88 -13.32 -6.12 -2.10
CA VAL A 88 -12.86 -7.51 -2.29
C VAL A 88 -13.46 -8.47 -1.27
N ARG A 89 -13.52 -9.76 -1.61
CA ARG A 89 -13.93 -10.84 -0.69
C ARG A 89 -12.81 -11.87 -0.56
N ILE A 90 -12.45 -12.18 0.68
CA ILE A 90 -11.47 -13.24 1.00
C ILE A 90 -12.15 -14.60 0.86
N SER A 91 -11.46 -15.53 0.22
CA SER A 91 -11.92 -16.90 -0.01
C SER A 91 -11.44 -17.83 1.10
N GLU A 92 -12.31 -18.13 2.08
CA GLU A 92 -11.95 -19.03 3.18
C GLU A 92 -11.57 -20.44 2.70
N ARG A 93 -12.17 -20.92 1.61
CA ARG A 93 -11.84 -22.22 1.03
C ARG A 93 -10.38 -22.23 0.59
N ARG A 94 -9.95 -21.22 -0.17
CA ARG A 94 -8.56 -21.11 -0.66
C ARG A 94 -7.56 -20.97 0.49
N ILE A 95 -7.95 -20.30 1.57
CA ILE A 95 -7.11 -20.22 2.78
C ILE A 95 -6.90 -21.61 3.37
N ARG A 96 -7.96 -22.41 3.54
CA ARG A 96 -7.85 -23.78 4.06
C ARG A 96 -6.99 -24.67 3.17
N ASP A 97 -7.13 -24.55 1.86
CA ASP A 97 -6.35 -25.33 0.88
C ASP A 97 -4.84 -25.02 0.93
N LEU A 98 -4.44 -23.81 1.36
CA LEU A 98 -3.02 -23.41 1.50
C LEU A 98 -2.37 -23.88 2.81
N GLN A 99 -3.16 -24.36 3.77
CA GLN A 99 -2.70 -24.84 5.07
C GLN A 99 -2.55 -26.37 5.13
N ALA A 100 -2.97 -27.07 4.07
CA ALA A 100 -2.86 -28.52 3.91
C ALA A 100 -1.57 -28.90 3.16
#